data_AF-A0A7C2JM65-F1
#
_entry.id   AF-A0A7C2JM65-F1
#
_cell.length_a   1.000
_cell.length_b   1.000
_cell.length_c   1.000
_cell.angle_alpha   90.00
_cell.angle_beta   90.00
_cell.angle_gamma   90.00
#
_symmetry.space_group_name_H-M   'P 1'
#
loop_
_entity.id
_entity.type
_entity.pdbx_description
1 polymer ?
#
loop_
_entity_poly.entity_id
_entity_poly.type
_entity_poly.pdbx_seq_one_letter_code
_entity_poly.pdbx_strand_id
1 'polypeptide(L)'
;MARKKSRGAQPDNANAVKSGFYGRLFTEEEVVEIGRLALAELSLDEEISMLRVLMRRVVDSKLDAAEACELFGRASGQLRRLIATRDDLQNRGASEESVESAMAAALDELSEELGVEL
;
A
#
# COMPACT_ATOMS: atom_id res chain seq x y z
N MET A 1 -4.19 9.23 -41.02
CA MET A 1 -5.17 9.08 -39.91
C MET A 1 -4.44 9.30 -38.60
N ALA A 2 -4.79 10.34 -37.85
CA ALA A 2 -4.10 10.70 -36.60
C ALA A 2 -4.61 9.84 -35.44
N ARG A 3 -3.70 9.11 -34.77
CA ARG A 3 -4.01 8.24 -33.63
C ARG A 3 -4.35 9.14 -32.42
N LYS A 4 -5.58 9.03 -31.92
CA LYS A 4 -6.09 9.77 -30.76
C LYS A 4 -5.20 9.46 -29.54
N LYS A 5 -4.50 10.46 -28.99
CA LYS A 5 -3.70 10.29 -27.77
C LYS A 5 -4.65 9.85 -26.64
N SER A 6 -4.41 8.69 -26.05
CA SER A 6 -5.14 8.25 -24.86
C SER A 6 -4.96 9.29 -23.77
N ARG A 7 -6.05 9.65 -23.09
CA ARG A 7 -5.98 10.42 -21.85
C ARG A 7 -5.43 9.48 -20.77
N GLY A 8 -4.11 9.45 -20.66
CA GLY A 8 -3.38 8.72 -19.64
C GLY A 8 -2.18 9.56 -19.23
N ALA A 9 -1.88 9.58 -17.93
CA ALA A 9 -0.68 10.22 -17.40
C ALA A 9 0.57 9.66 -18.10
N GLN A 10 1.60 10.49 -18.29
CA GLN A 10 2.83 10.04 -18.93
C GLN A 10 3.41 8.82 -18.18
N PRO A 11 3.89 7.79 -18.91
CA PRO A 11 4.74 6.77 -18.31
C PRO A 11 5.93 7.48 -17.64
N ASP A 12 6.30 7.05 -16.43
CA ASP A 12 7.37 7.65 -15.61
C ASP A 12 7.05 9.02 -15.00
N ASN A 13 5.79 9.34 -14.73
CA ASN A 13 5.44 10.55 -13.99
C ASN A 13 5.79 10.45 -12.48
N ALA A 14 7.09 10.55 -12.17
CA ALA A 14 7.64 10.65 -10.82
C ALA A 14 7.13 11.89 -10.04
N ASN A 15 6.39 12.81 -10.69
CA ASN A 15 5.72 13.89 -9.97
C ASN A 15 4.55 13.37 -9.12
N ALA A 16 3.98 12.20 -9.39
CA ALA A 16 3.03 11.59 -8.45
C ALA A 16 3.72 11.14 -7.15
N VAL A 17 5.00 10.77 -7.21
CA VAL A 17 5.80 10.39 -6.03
C VAL A 17 6.26 11.64 -5.26
N LYS A 18 6.70 12.68 -5.96
CA LYS A 18 7.18 13.93 -5.33
C LYS A 18 6.07 14.90 -4.90
N SER A 19 4.93 14.90 -5.59
CA SER A 19 3.85 15.88 -5.39
C SER A 19 2.44 15.29 -5.54
N GLY A 20 2.31 13.97 -5.62
CA GLY A 20 1.01 13.31 -5.61
C GLY A 20 0.33 13.33 -4.25
N PHE A 21 -0.89 12.81 -4.23
CA PHE A 21 -1.85 12.94 -3.13
C PHE A 21 -1.25 12.58 -1.75
N TYR A 22 -0.39 11.57 -1.68
CA TYR A 22 0.19 11.04 -0.43
C TYR A 22 1.52 11.68 0.00
N GLY A 23 2.21 12.41 -0.89
CA GLY A 23 3.50 13.06 -0.56
C GLY A 23 3.40 14.12 0.55
N ARG A 24 2.18 14.52 0.92
CA ARG A 24 1.92 15.48 2.01
C ARG A 24 1.85 14.83 3.39
N LEU A 25 1.79 13.50 3.48
CA LEU A 25 1.61 12.73 4.72
C LEU A 25 2.91 12.12 5.26
N PHE A 26 3.98 12.20 4.49
CA PHE A 26 5.27 11.58 4.76
C PHE A 26 6.37 12.64 4.85
N THR A 27 7.35 12.38 5.71
CA THR A 27 8.59 13.16 5.80
C THR A 27 9.46 12.89 4.56
N GLU A 28 10.41 13.79 4.27
CA GLU A 28 11.30 13.62 3.12
C GLU A 28 12.12 12.31 3.19
N GLU A 29 12.51 11.89 4.39
CA GLU A 29 13.25 10.64 4.63
C GLU A 29 12.40 9.41 4.31
N GLU A 30 11.12 9.42 4.71
CA GLU A 30 10.17 8.35 4.41
C GLU A 30 9.82 8.32 2.91
N VAL A 31 9.70 9.47 2.25
CA VAL A 31 9.50 9.55 0.80
C VAL A 31 10.69 8.97 0.04
N VAL A 32 11.92 9.15 0.54
CA VAL A 32 13.12 8.52 -0.02
C VAL A 32 13.13 7.02 0.22
N GLU A 33 12.73 6.55 1.40
CA GLU A 33 12.61 5.13 1.73
C GLU A 33 11.54 4.44 0.85
N ILE A 34 10.36 5.05 0.72
CA ILE A 34 9.28 4.62 -0.17
C ILE A 34 9.75 4.67 -1.63
N GLY A 35 10.35 5.76 -2.08
CA GLY A 35 10.85 5.94 -3.46
C GLY A 35 11.92 4.92 -3.84
N ARG A 36 12.74 4.48 -2.88
CA ARG A 36 13.72 3.40 -3.07
C ARG A 36 13.04 2.04 -3.24
N LEU A 37 11.88 1.85 -2.64
CA LEU A 37 11.07 0.63 -2.71
C LEU A 37 10.12 0.64 -3.93
N ALA A 38 9.75 1.83 -4.43
CA ALA A 38 8.74 2.15 -5.45
C ALA A 38 9.24 2.22 -6.92
N LEU A 39 10.50 1.85 -7.21
CA LEU A 39 11.02 1.83 -8.60
C LEU A 39 10.39 0.74 -9.49
N ALA A 40 9.40 0.02 -8.99
CA ALA A 40 8.48 -0.84 -9.73
C ALA A 40 7.06 -0.29 -9.50
N GLU A 41 6.24 -0.25 -10.56
CA GLU A 41 4.82 0.17 -10.56
C GLU A 41 4.13 -0.03 -9.21
N LEU A 42 3.38 0.97 -8.71
CA LEU A 42 2.59 0.96 -7.46
C LEU A 42 2.12 -0.46 -7.08
N SER A 43 2.96 -1.18 -6.32
CA SER A 43 2.86 -2.63 -6.17
C SER A 43 2.41 -2.94 -4.75
N LEU A 44 2.00 -4.20 -4.55
CA LEU A 44 1.79 -4.74 -3.21
C LEU A 44 2.97 -4.48 -2.26
N ASP A 45 4.20 -4.32 -2.79
CA ASP A 45 5.37 -3.99 -1.99
C ASP A 45 5.34 -2.56 -1.42
N GLU A 46 4.70 -1.61 -2.10
CA GLU A 46 4.49 -0.26 -1.58
C GLU A 46 3.48 -0.25 -0.43
N GLU A 47 2.38 -1.00 -0.55
CA GLU A 47 1.39 -1.12 0.52
C GLU A 47 2.00 -1.78 1.77
N ILE A 48 2.78 -2.84 1.57
CA ILE A 48 3.57 -3.48 2.64
C ILE A 48 4.51 -2.48 3.30
N SER A 49 5.17 -1.63 2.50
CA SER A 49 6.15 -0.66 2.99
C SER A 49 5.48 0.49 3.77
N MET A 50 4.38 1.02 3.26
CA MET A 50 3.58 2.03 3.95
C MET A 50 3.04 1.51 5.28
N LEU A 51 2.48 0.30 5.29
CA LEU A 51 1.96 -0.32 6.51
C LEU A 51 3.06 -0.49 7.56
N ARG A 52 4.27 -0.89 7.16
CA ARG A 52 5.43 -0.98 8.07
C ARG A 52 5.85 0.37 8.65
N VAL A 53 5.83 1.44 7.86
CA VAL A 53 6.12 2.80 8.34
C VAL A 53 5.06 3.25 9.34
N LEU A 54 3.78 3.02 9.05
CA LEU A 54 2.69 3.32 9.97
C LEU A 54 2.80 2.52 11.28
N MET A 55 3.17 1.24 11.22
CA MET A 55 3.43 0.42 12.40
C MET A 55 4.58 0.99 13.25
N ARG A 56 5.66 1.49 12.65
CA ARG A 56 6.74 2.18 13.39
C ARG A 56 6.22 3.45 14.06
N ARG A 57 5.43 4.26 13.35
CA ARG A 57 4.83 5.48 13.92
C ARG A 57 3.87 5.19 15.08
N VAL A 58 3.16 4.06 15.06
CA VAL A 58 2.33 3.62 16.20
C VAL A 58 3.20 3.31 17.42
N VAL A 59 4.36 2.67 17.23
CA VAL A 59 5.32 2.41 18.32
C VAL A 59 5.92 3.71 18.88
N ASP A 60 6.20 4.68 18.02
CA ASP A 60 6.76 5.99 18.41
C ASP A 60 5.69 7.00 18.88
N SER A 61 4.41 6.61 18.83
CA SER A 61 3.29 7.47 19.23
C SER A 61 3.17 7.59 20.75
N LYS A 62 2.38 8.56 21.21
CA LYS A 62 2.00 8.71 22.63
C LYS A 62 0.73 7.95 23.00
N LEU A 63 0.31 6.98 22.18
CA LEU A 63 -0.84 6.14 22.47
C LEU A 63 -0.58 5.32 23.74
N ASP A 64 -1.64 4.94 24.44
CA ASP A 64 -1.49 4.03 25.56
C ASP A 64 -1.03 2.64 25.05
N ALA A 65 -0.38 1.87 25.93
CA ALA A 65 0.21 0.60 25.52
C ALA A 65 -0.82 -0.43 25.03
N ALA A 66 -2.03 -0.44 25.57
CA ALA A 66 -3.11 -1.32 25.13
C ALA A 66 -3.63 -0.91 23.74
N GLU A 67 -3.86 0.39 23.52
CA GLU A 67 -4.29 0.93 22.22
C GLU A 67 -3.22 0.68 21.13
N ALA A 68 -1.94 0.91 21.46
CA ALA A 68 -0.82 0.61 20.57
C ALA A 68 -0.72 -0.90 20.27
N CYS A 69 -0.89 -1.78 21.27
CA CYS A 69 -0.88 -3.23 21.06
C CYS A 69 -2.04 -3.70 20.18
N GLU A 70 -3.23 -3.12 20.34
CA GLU A 70 -4.40 -3.46 19.52
C GLU A 70 -4.16 -3.09 18.05
N LEU A 71 -3.75 -1.84 17.79
CA LEU A 71 -3.43 -1.38 16.43
C LEU A 71 -2.31 -2.18 15.80
N PHE A 72 -1.26 -2.50 16.57
CA PHE A 72 -0.14 -3.29 16.09
C PHE A 72 -0.53 -4.73 15.81
N GLY A 73 -1.44 -5.31 16.60
CA GLY A 73 -2.01 -6.64 16.37
C GLY A 73 -2.77 -6.73 15.05
N ARG A 74 -3.67 -5.77 14.80
CA ARG A 74 -4.41 -5.67 13.54
C ARG A 74 -3.47 -5.45 12.35
N ALA A 75 -2.56 -4.49 12.46
CA ALA A 75 -1.59 -4.19 11.41
C ALA A 75 -0.65 -5.36 11.11
N SER A 76 -0.29 -6.17 12.11
CA SER A 76 0.52 -7.38 11.91
C SER A 76 -0.24 -8.46 11.13
N GLY A 77 -1.55 -8.62 11.37
CA GLY A 77 -2.41 -9.50 10.58
C GLY A 77 -2.50 -9.06 9.12
N GLN A 78 -2.73 -7.77 8.90
CA GLN A 78 -2.77 -7.17 7.56
C GLN A 78 -1.43 -7.31 6.82
N LEU A 79 -0.31 -7.06 7.51
CA LEU A 79 1.03 -7.21 6.93
C LEU A 79 1.30 -8.66 6.51
N ARG A 80 0.90 -9.64 7.33
CA ARG A 80 1.02 -11.07 6.98
C ARG A 80 0.21 -11.40 5.73
N ARG A 81 -1.03 -10.91 5.62
CA ARG A 81 -1.90 -11.13 4.46
C ARG A 81 -1.28 -10.56 3.19
N LEU A 82 -0.88 -9.29 3.22
CA LEU A 82 -0.24 -8.65 2.06
C LEU A 82 1.02 -9.40 1.62
N ILE A 83 1.90 -9.81 2.55
CA ILE A 83 3.09 -10.59 2.20
C ILE A 83 2.71 -11.94 1.55
N ALA A 84 1.72 -12.65 2.10
CA ALA A 84 1.27 -13.92 1.54
C ALA A 84 0.66 -13.76 0.14
N THR A 85 -0.13 -12.71 -0.07
CA THR A 85 -0.70 -12.35 -1.38
C THR A 85 0.40 -11.99 -2.38
N ARG A 86 1.41 -11.24 -1.97
CA ARG A 86 2.56 -10.90 -2.82
C ARG A 86 3.31 -12.15 -3.27
N ASP A 87 3.54 -13.07 -2.33
CA ASP A 87 4.18 -14.35 -2.61
C ASP A 87 3.32 -15.22 -3.54
N ASP A 88 2.00 -15.26 -3.38
CA ASP A 88 1.09 -16.01 -4.26
C ASP A 88 1.10 -15.44 -5.70
N LEU A 89 0.98 -14.12 -5.84
CA LEU A 89 0.98 -13.43 -7.14
C LEU A 89 2.32 -13.57 -7.86
N GLN A 90 3.44 -13.50 -7.15
CA GLN A 90 4.76 -13.77 -7.73
C GLN A 90 4.91 -15.24 -8.18
N ASN A 91 4.35 -16.18 -7.43
CA ASN A 91 4.49 -17.61 -7.73
C ASN A 91 3.53 -18.11 -8.82
N ARG A 92 2.38 -17.45 -9.02
CA ARG A 92 1.34 -17.91 -9.97
C ARG A 92 1.41 -17.26 -11.35
N GLY A 93 2.22 -16.21 -11.53
CA GLY A 93 2.27 -15.42 -12.75
C GLY A 93 1.06 -14.50 -12.81
N ALA A 94 1.25 -13.22 -12.49
CA ALA A 94 0.19 -12.24 -12.33
C ALA A 94 -0.70 -12.13 -13.58
N SER A 95 -1.95 -12.60 -13.49
CA SER A 95 -3.03 -12.14 -14.37
C SER A 95 -3.72 -10.95 -13.70
N GLU A 96 -4.17 -9.97 -14.49
CA GLU A 96 -4.89 -8.79 -13.96
C GLU A 96 -6.07 -9.20 -13.05
N GLU A 97 -6.73 -10.30 -13.40
CA GLU A 97 -7.87 -10.88 -12.65
C GLU A 97 -7.46 -11.43 -11.26
N SER A 98 -6.25 -11.96 -11.09
CA SER A 98 -5.79 -12.45 -9.79
C SER A 98 -5.43 -11.32 -8.84
N VAL A 99 -4.99 -10.18 -9.37
CA VAL A 99 -4.63 -9.00 -8.57
C VAL A 99 -5.89 -8.26 -8.11
N GLU A 100 -6.84 -8.01 -9.02
CA GLU A 100 -8.13 -7.39 -8.66
C GLU A 100 -8.90 -8.22 -7.64
N SER A 101 -8.93 -9.54 -7.81
CA SER A 101 -9.62 -10.45 -6.87
C SER A 101 -8.95 -10.45 -5.48
N ALA A 102 -7.61 -10.40 -5.44
CA ALA A 102 -6.87 -10.37 -4.18
C ALA A 102 -7.03 -9.03 -3.45
N MET A 103 -7.05 -7.91 -4.17
CA MET A 103 -7.32 -6.59 -3.59
C MET A 103 -8.76 -6.48 -3.09
N ALA A 104 -9.76 -6.92 -3.87
CA ALA A 104 -11.16 -6.90 -3.44
C ALA A 104 -11.38 -7.72 -2.17
N ALA A 105 -10.79 -8.92 -2.09
CA ALA A 105 -10.86 -9.76 -0.90
C ALA A 105 -10.21 -9.11 0.33
N ALA A 106 -9.06 -8.45 0.15
CA ALA A 106 -8.38 -7.74 1.23
C ALA A 106 -9.18 -6.51 1.71
N LEU A 107 -9.83 -5.79 0.80
CA LEU A 107 -10.65 -4.62 1.11
C LEU A 107 -11.97 -4.99 1.80
N ASP A 108 -12.64 -6.06 1.36
CA ASP A 108 -13.85 -6.57 2.02
C ASP A 108 -13.55 -7.04 3.45
N GLU A 109 -12.44 -7.77 3.65
CA GLU A 109 -12.03 -8.23 4.98
C GLU A 109 -11.67 -7.03 5.90
N LEU A 110 -11.15 -5.94 5.32
CA LEU A 110 -10.81 -4.71 6.03
C LEU A 110 -12.05 -3.86 6.37
N SER A 111 -13.04 -3.86 5.48
CA SER A 111 -14.38 -3.27 5.66
C SER A 111 -15.11 -3.94 6.85
N GLU A 112 -15.03 -5.28 6.92
CA GLU A 112 -15.57 -6.06 8.03
C GLU A 112 -14.80 -5.84 9.36
N GLU A 113 -13.47 -5.79 9.32
CA GLU A 113 -12.63 -5.63 10.52
C GLU A 113 -12.72 -4.22 11.14
N LEU A 114 -12.93 -3.19 10.31
CA LEU A 114 -13.07 -1.80 10.77
C LEU A 114 -14.52 -1.40 11.05
N GLY A 115 -15.49 -2.19 10.62
CA GLY A 115 -16.93 -1.88 10.76
C GLY A 115 -17.36 -0.67 9.92
N VAL A 116 -16.69 -0.44 8.78
CA VAL A 116 -16.94 0.68 7.86
C VAL A 116 -17.15 0.10 6.47
N GLU A 117 -18.32 0.33 5.85
CA GLU A 117 -18.55 -0.04 4.45
C GLU A 117 -17.64 0.83 3.55
N LEU A 118 -16.70 0.18 2.85
CA LEU A 118 -15.80 0.79 1.86
C LEU A 118 -16.30 0.59 0.42
#